data_AF-A0A425CPQ4-F1
#
_entry.id   AF-A0A425CPQ4-F1
#
_cell.length_a   1.000
_cell.length_b   1.000
_cell.length_c   1.000
_cell.angle_alpha   90.00
_cell.angle_beta   90.00
_cell.angle_gamma   90.00
#
_symmetry.space_group_name_H-M   'P 1'
#
loop_
_entity.id
_entity.type
_entity.pdbx_description
1 polymer ?
#
loop_
_entity_poly.entity_id
_entity_poly.type
_entity_poly.pdbx_seq_one_letter_code
_entity_poly.pdbx_strand_id
1 'polypeptide(L)'
;MNADDFICAVCLEPFASPITLYCGHTFDRECLVNLVGKPCPMCRQGEIRPDVVVQPKNQVMYRLGLSTCANSSDVIASRGIGHEHARLTRLATYSLSIAYHVSNLAQTGMKQSALAVADRGFDAALEAPVVKLDAYDLVTRHHGRHLDLPAGGEGSTAGLGTRVRGRVEF
;
A
#
# COMPACT_ATOMS: atom_id res chain seq x y z
N MET A 1 29.33 -6.81 13.09
CA MET A 1 27.96 -6.36 12.76
C MET A 1 27.04 -7.23 13.58
N ASN A 2 26.19 -6.60 14.39
CA ASN A 2 25.26 -7.28 15.26
C ASN A 2 23.88 -7.36 14.59
N ALA A 3 23.01 -8.28 15.00
CA ALA A 3 21.64 -8.37 14.47
C ALA A 3 20.84 -7.07 14.69
N ASP A 4 21.13 -6.36 15.78
CA ASP A 4 20.49 -5.10 16.15
C ASP A 4 20.77 -3.96 15.15
N ASP A 5 21.86 -4.05 14.38
CA ASP A 5 22.19 -3.08 13.33
C ASP A 5 21.17 -3.12 12.16
N PHE A 6 20.33 -4.16 12.11
CA PHE A 6 19.36 -4.41 11.04
C PHE A 6 17.90 -4.28 11.50
N ILE A 7 17.66 -3.52 12.57
CA ILE A 7 16.34 -3.28 13.13
C ILE A 7 15.87 -1.86 12.77
N CYS A 8 14.61 -1.74 12.38
CA CYS A 8 13.98 -0.46 12.16
C CYS A 8 13.68 0.23 13.50
N ALA A 9 14.25 1.41 13.73
CA ALA A 9 14.03 2.16 14.97
C ALA A 9 12.59 2.70 15.16
N VAL A 10 11.70 2.55 14.17
CA VAL A 10 10.29 2.96 14.26
C VAL A 10 9.38 1.80 14.66
N CYS A 11 9.45 0.67 13.96
CA CYS A 11 8.62 -0.51 14.28
C CYS A 11 9.31 -1.52 15.21
N LEU A 12 10.61 -1.34 15.48
CA LEU A 12 11.44 -2.20 16.32
C LEU A 12 11.56 -3.65 15.83
N GLU A 13 11.32 -3.86 14.53
CA GLU A 13 11.42 -5.16 13.87
C GLU A 13 12.58 -5.18 12.87
N PRO A 14 13.13 -6.36 12.52
CA PRO A 14 14.14 -6.49 11.48
C PRO A 14 13.69 -5.89 10.14
N PHE A 15 14.61 -5.31 9.36
CA PHE A 15 14.26 -4.63 8.11
C PHE A 15 13.60 -5.56 7.08
N ALA A 16 12.41 -5.19 6.58
CA ALA A 16 11.70 -5.87 5.50
C ALA A 16 11.78 -5.11 4.16
N SER A 17 11.80 -3.78 4.22
CA SER A 17 12.01 -2.88 3.09
C SER A 17 12.85 -1.67 3.49
N PRO A 18 14.14 -1.88 3.84
CA PRO A 18 14.99 -0.81 4.35
C PRO A 18 15.15 0.31 3.32
N ILE A 19 15.02 1.55 3.75
CA ILE A 19 15.32 2.76 2.98
C ILE A 19 16.29 3.60 3.81
N THR A 20 17.39 4.00 3.20
CA THR A 20 18.41 4.84 3.84
C THR A 20 18.16 6.30 3.47
N LEU A 21 17.88 7.13 4.49
CA LEU A 21 17.74 8.57 4.31
C LEU A 21 19.10 9.21 4.01
N TYR A 22 19.10 10.45 3.49
CA TYR A 22 20.34 11.20 3.19
C TYR A 22 21.26 11.40 4.40
N CYS A 23 20.68 11.43 5.61
CA CYS A 23 21.44 11.48 6.87
C CYS A 23 22.13 10.15 7.24
N GLY A 24 21.96 9.08 6.46
CA GLY A 24 22.57 7.76 6.67
C GLY A 24 21.74 6.78 7.51
N HIS A 25 20.68 7.23 8.19
CA HIS A 25 19.82 6.34 8.96
C HIS A 25 18.86 5.54 8.08
N THR A 26 18.65 4.27 8.44
CA THR A 26 17.83 3.32 7.67
C THR A 26 16.58 2.91 8.44
N PHE A 27 15.43 2.87 7.76
CA PHE A 27 14.13 2.48 8.32
C PHE A 27 13.34 1.66 7.30
N ASP A 28 12.30 0.94 7.73
CA ASP A 28 11.35 0.35 6.79
C ASP A 28 10.57 1.44 6.05
N ARG A 29 10.41 1.27 4.73
CA ARG A 29 9.65 2.22 3.89
C ARG A 29 8.26 2.52 4.46
N GLU A 30 7.51 1.50 4.86
CA GLU A 30 6.14 1.68 5.37
C GLU A 30 6.10 2.48 6.69
N CYS A 31 7.20 2.48 7.46
CA CYS A 31 7.34 3.35 8.62
C CYS A 31 7.60 4.81 8.22
N LEU A 32 8.29 5.05 7.10
CA LEU A 32 8.61 6.38 6.60
C LEU A 32 7.44 7.06 5.86
N VAL A 33 6.50 6.30 5.28
CA VAL A 33 5.33 6.84 4.56
C VAL A 33 4.55 7.84 5.42
N ASN A 34 4.28 7.52 6.68
CA ASN A 34 3.55 8.40 7.62
C ASN A 34 4.39 9.55 8.21
N LEU A 35 5.66 9.61 7.81
CA LEU A 35 6.65 10.57 8.29
C LEU A 35 7.18 11.47 7.16
N VAL A 36 6.61 11.39 5.96
CA VAL A 36 6.93 12.33 4.87
C VAL A 36 6.77 13.78 5.34
N GLY A 37 7.73 14.63 4.96
CA GLY A 37 7.80 16.03 5.38
C GLY A 37 8.26 16.24 6.83
N LYS A 38 8.48 15.17 7.62
CA LYS A 38 9.04 15.26 8.97
C LYS A 38 10.56 15.03 8.93
N PRO A 39 11.30 15.53 9.93
CA PRO A 39 12.73 15.25 10.02
C PRO A 39 13.01 13.78 10.37
N CYS A 40 14.24 13.31 10.13
CA CYS A 40 14.67 11.96 10.50
C CYS A 40 14.34 11.64 11.99
N PRO A 41 13.70 10.50 12.30
CA PRO A 41 13.35 10.12 13.68
C PRO A 41 14.54 9.97 14.63
N MET A 42 15.73 9.66 14.10
CA MET A 42 16.93 9.37 14.88
C MET A 42 17.75 10.62 15.17
N CYS A 43 18.11 11.38 14.13
CA CYS A 43 19.04 12.52 14.26
C CYS A 43 18.38 13.88 14.04
N ARG A 44 17.11 13.91 13.64
CA ARG A 44 16.35 15.13 13.32
C ARG A 44 16.95 15.99 12.19
N GLN A 45 17.84 15.42 11.38
CA GLN A 45 18.45 16.08 10.24
C GLN A 45 17.78 15.67 8.92
N GLY A 46 17.53 16.67 8.07
CA GLY A 46 16.92 16.50 6.76
C GLY A 46 15.45 16.07 6.82
N GLU A 47 14.67 16.55 5.88
CA GLU A 47 13.27 16.13 5.73
C GLU A 47 13.17 14.81 4.98
N ILE A 48 12.24 13.96 5.41
CA ILE A 48 11.89 12.74 4.69
C ILE A 48 11.16 13.17 3.41
N ARG A 49 11.84 12.97 2.29
CA ARG A 49 11.31 13.38 0.99
C ARG A 49 10.10 12.52 0.61
N PRO A 50 9.15 13.09 -0.12
CA PRO A 50 7.95 12.35 -0.48
C PRO A 50 8.20 11.13 -1.38
N ASP A 51 9.22 11.15 -2.24
CA ASP A 51 9.56 10.03 -3.12
C ASP A 51 9.90 8.72 -2.38
N VAL A 52 10.16 8.77 -1.07
CA VAL A 52 10.38 7.61 -0.20
C VAL A 52 9.29 6.53 -0.35
N VAL A 53 8.05 6.93 -0.65
CA VAL A 53 6.90 6.02 -0.72
C VAL A 53 6.99 5.02 -1.88
N VAL A 54 7.73 5.35 -2.93
CA VAL A 54 7.95 4.48 -4.11
C VAL A 54 9.36 3.94 -4.21
N GLN A 55 10.30 4.45 -3.40
CA GLN A 55 11.71 4.05 -3.45
C GLN A 55 11.87 2.53 -3.26
N PRO A 56 12.71 1.89 -4.10
CA PRO A 56 13.04 0.49 -3.92
C PRO A 56 13.81 0.30 -2.62
N LYS A 57 13.71 -0.89 -2.02
CA LYS A 57 14.47 -1.22 -0.82
C LYS A 57 15.98 -1.10 -1.08
N ASN A 58 16.74 -0.63 -0.11
CA ASN A 58 18.19 -0.73 -0.06
C ASN A 58 18.56 -2.22 -0.02
N GLN A 59 18.92 -2.76 -1.18
CA GLN A 59 19.22 -4.18 -1.36
C GLN A 59 20.41 -4.63 -0.51
N VAL A 60 21.39 -3.76 -0.26
CA VAL A 60 22.55 -4.08 0.57
C VAL A 60 22.12 -4.30 2.02
N MET A 61 21.37 -3.37 2.59
CA MET A 61 20.85 -3.50 3.97
C MET A 61 19.92 -4.69 4.12
N TYR A 62 19.06 -4.93 3.13
CA TYR A 62 18.15 -6.07 3.14
C TYR A 62 18.88 -7.42 3.12
N ARG A 63 19.86 -7.59 2.21
CA ARG A 63 20.63 -8.84 2.11
C ARG A 63 21.50 -9.09 3.34
N LEU A 64 22.11 -8.04 3.88
CA LEU A 64 22.94 -8.16 5.07
C LEU A 64 22.11 -8.52 6.31
N GLY A 65 20.92 -7.94 6.44
CA GLY A 65 19.94 -8.31 7.47
C GLY A 65 19.52 -9.77 7.36
N LEU A 66 19.20 -10.27 6.16
CA LEU A 66 18.88 -11.69 5.95
C LEU A 66 20.02 -12.63 6.38
N SER A 67 21.26 -12.29 6.08
CA SER A 67 22.41 -13.14 6.44
C SER A 67 22.77 -13.08 7.92
N THR A 68 22.56 -11.92 8.58
CA THR A 68 22.94 -11.71 9.98
C THR A 68 21.85 -12.18 10.93
N CYS A 69 20.59 -12.11 10.51
CA CYS A 69 19.43 -12.42 11.33
C CYS A 69 18.81 -13.77 10.92
N ALA A 70 19.63 -14.84 10.86
CA ALA A 70 19.26 -16.16 10.33
C ALA A 70 17.96 -16.76 10.93
N ASN A 71 17.67 -16.50 12.20
CA ASN A 71 16.44 -16.99 12.87
C ASN A 71 15.17 -16.18 12.54
N SER A 72 15.31 -15.07 11.81
CA SER A 72 14.22 -14.15 11.47
C SER A 72 14.02 -13.99 9.97
N SER A 73 14.74 -14.78 9.15
CA SER A 73 14.67 -14.70 7.68
C SER A 73 13.25 -14.84 7.14
N ASP A 74 12.47 -15.75 7.72
CA ASP A 74 11.08 -16.01 7.30
C ASP A 74 10.15 -14.86 7.67
N VAL A 75 10.39 -14.23 8.82
CA VAL A 75 9.65 -13.05 9.29
C VAL A 75 9.96 -11.85 8.39
N ILE A 76 11.24 -11.64 8.09
CA ILE A 76 11.72 -10.60 7.17
C ILE A 76 11.10 -10.79 5.78
N ALA A 77 11.12 -12.02 5.25
CA ALA A 77 10.59 -12.34 3.94
C ALA A 77 9.06 -12.11 3.87
N SER A 78 8.32 -12.62 4.86
CA SER A 78 6.86 -12.49 4.93
C SER A 78 6.43 -11.02 4.99
N ARG A 79 7.07 -10.22 5.85
CA ARG A 79 6.84 -8.77 5.89
C ARG A 79 7.26 -8.09 4.59
N GLY A 80 8.37 -8.55 4.01
CA GLY A 80 8.91 -8.04 2.75
C GLY A 80 7.94 -8.15 1.58
N ILE A 81 7.15 -9.22 1.51
CA ILE A 81 6.10 -9.40 0.48
C ILE A 81 5.03 -8.31 0.61
N GLY A 82 4.49 -8.10 1.82
CA GLY A 82 3.48 -7.08 2.07
C GLY A 82 3.98 -5.66 1.76
N HIS A 83 5.21 -5.36 2.18
CA HIS A 83 5.84 -4.07 1.90
C HIS A 83 6.07 -3.85 0.39
N GLU A 84 6.44 -4.90 -0.37
CA GLU A 84 6.65 -4.79 -1.81
C GLU A 84 5.34 -4.63 -2.57
N HIS A 85 4.29 -5.37 -2.18
CA HIS A 85 2.95 -5.18 -2.71
C HIS A 85 2.48 -3.73 -2.53
N ALA A 86 2.61 -3.17 -1.32
CA ALA A 86 2.24 -1.77 -1.05
C ALA A 86 3.02 -0.77 -1.93
N ARG A 87 4.32 -0.99 -2.16
CA ARG A 87 5.15 -0.17 -3.05
C ARG A 87 4.67 -0.23 -4.50
N LEU A 88 4.40 -1.43 -5.01
CA LEU A 88 3.94 -1.63 -6.38
C LEU A 88 2.55 -1.04 -6.59
N THR A 89 1.66 -1.13 -5.60
CA THR A 89 0.34 -0.49 -5.63
C THR A 89 0.49 1.03 -5.74
N ARG A 90 1.36 1.66 -4.94
CA ARG A 90 1.63 3.12 -5.03
C ARG A 90 2.25 3.54 -6.37
N LEU A 91 3.12 2.72 -6.94
CA LEU A 91 3.66 2.96 -8.29
C LEU A 91 2.57 2.85 -9.36
N ALA A 92 1.70 1.84 -9.25
CA ALA A 92 0.60 1.63 -10.19
C ALA A 92 -0.38 2.80 -10.15
N THR A 93 -0.80 3.24 -8.95
CA THR A 93 -1.72 4.39 -8.79
C THR A 93 -1.12 5.68 -9.35
N TYR A 94 0.17 5.93 -9.12
CA TYR A 94 0.88 7.07 -9.72
C TYR A 94 0.82 7.03 -11.25
N SER A 95 1.15 5.88 -11.85
CA SER A 95 1.15 5.72 -13.31
C SER A 95 -0.24 5.86 -13.94
N LEU A 96 -1.28 5.31 -13.30
CA LEU A 96 -2.67 5.41 -13.75
C LEU A 96 -3.21 6.84 -13.62
N SER A 97 -2.89 7.55 -12.53
CA SER A 97 -3.26 8.95 -12.34
C SER A 97 -2.70 9.83 -13.46
N ILE A 98 -1.40 9.68 -13.78
CA ILE A 98 -0.76 10.42 -14.89
C ILE A 98 -1.45 10.09 -16.22
N ALA A 99 -1.66 8.80 -16.52
CA ALA A 99 -2.28 8.37 -17.78
C ALA A 99 -3.71 8.93 -17.95
N TYR A 100 -4.51 8.92 -16.88
CA TYR A 100 -5.86 9.49 -16.89
C TYR A 100 -5.84 11.00 -17.18
N HIS A 101 -4.98 11.75 -16.49
CA HIS A 101 -4.92 13.19 -16.67
C HIS A 101 -4.34 13.60 -18.03
N VAL A 102 -3.36 12.88 -18.57
CA VAL A 102 -2.85 13.08 -19.94
C VAL A 102 -3.96 12.84 -20.96
N SER A 103 -4.75 11.78 -20.78
CA SER A 103 -5.88 11.45 -21.66
C SER A 103 -6.97 12.53 -21.64
N ASN A 104 -7.26 13.10 -20.47
CA ASN A 104 -8.23 14.19 -20.33
C ASN A 104 -7.72 15.51 -20.92
N LEU A 105 -6.43 15.84 -20.77
CA LEU A 105 -5.84 17.04 -21.40
C LEU A 105 -5.88 16.97 -22.93
N ALA A 106 -5.70 15.79 -23.50
CA ALA A 106 -5.85 15.57 -24.94
C ALA A 106 -7.28 15.83 -25.43
N GLN A 107 -8.29 15.63 -24.56
CA GLN A 107 -9.70 15.80 -24.90
C GLN A 107 -10.21 17.23 -24.70
N THR A 108 -9.60 18.04 -23.82
CA THR A 108 -10.15 19.35 -23.42
C THR A 108 -9.64 20.55 -24.24
N GLY A 109 -8.66 20.38 -25.13
CA GLY A 109 -8.14 21.46 -25.99
C GLY A 109 -7.51 22.66 -25.24
N MET A 110 -7.45 22.62 -23.91
CA MET A 110 -6.94 23.69 -23.05
C MET A 110 -5.52 23.37 -22.60
N LYS A 111 -4.55 24.14 -23.10
CA LYS A 111 -3.11 24.04 -22.79
C LYS A 111 -2.76 24.53 -21.36
N GLN A 112 -3.50 24.17 -20.33
CA GLN A 112 -3.17 24.57 -18.96
C GLN A 112 -2.42 23.46 -18.20
N SER A 113 -1.09 23.62 -18.26
CA SER A 113 0.00 23.07 -17.43
C SER A 113 -0.16 21.67 -16.83
N ALA A 114 0.54 20.70 -17.42
CA ALA A 114 0.77 19.35 -16.90
C ALA A 114 1.40 19.29 -15.49
N LEU A 115 1.96 20.41 -14.99
CA LEU A 115 2.67 20.47 -13.70
C LEU A 115 1.73 20.29 -12.49
N ALA A 116 0.56 20.94 -12.49
CA ALA A 116 -0.41 20.86 -11.39
C ALA A 116 -1.11 19.50 -11.26
N VAL A 117 -0.97 18.64 -12.28
CA VAL A 117 -1.52 17.29 -12.31
C VAL A 117 -0.57 16.29 -11.65
N ALA A 118 0.75 16.46 -11.86
CA ALA A 118 1.77 15.60 -11.27
C ALA A 118 1.78 15.70 -9.73
N ASP A 119 1.56 16.90 -9.19
CA ASP A 119 1.49 17.14 -7.75
C ASP A 119 0.31 16.39 -7.09
N ARG A 120 -0.86 16.35 -7.74
CA ARG A 120 -2.05 15.63 -7.21
C ARG A 120 -1.94 14.10 -7.30
N GLY A 121 -1.31 13.57 -8.34
CA GLY A 121 -1.07 12.13 -8.46
C GLY A 121 -0.09 11.62 -7.40
N PHE A 122 0.81 12.50 -6.97
CA PHE A 122 1.75 12.24 -5.90
C PHE A 122 1.05 12.25 -4.51
N ASP A 123 0.17 13.21 -4.24
CA ASP A 123 -0.65 13.25 -3.02
C ASP A 123 -1.57 12.02 -2.88
N ALA A 124 -2.21 11.58 -3.97
CA ALA A 124 -3.04 10.36 -3.96
C ALA A 124 -2.24 9.07 -3.69
N ALA A 125 -0.96 9.03 -4.06
CA ALA A 125 -0.07 7.91 -3.74
C ALA A 125 0.41 7.92 -2.28
N LEU A 126 0.48 9.10 -1.65
CA LEU A 126 0.72 9.25 -0.20
C LEU A 126 -0.48 8.79 0.63
N GLU A 127 -1.70 9.04 0.14
CA GLU A 127 -2.96 8.68 0.81
C GLU A 127 -3.45 7.26 0.49
N ALA A 128 -2.79 6.55 -0.42
CA ALA A 128 -3.16 5.19 -0.79
C ALA A 128 -3.21 4.31 0.49
N PRO A 129 -4.39 3.78 0.87
CA PRO A 129 -4.56 3.10 2.14
C PRO A 129 -3.59 1.93 2.24
N VAL A 130 -2.82 1.87 3.34
CA VAL A 130 -2.00 0.70 3.73
C VAL A 130 -2.89 -0.47 4.23
N VAL A 131 -4.18 -0.41 3.93
CA VAL A 131 -5.20 -1.29 4.51
C VAL A 131 -5.25 -2.57 3.69
N LYS A 132 -5.08 -3.70 4.39
CA LYS A 132 -5.19 -5.07 3.91
C LYS A 132 -6.20 -5.18 2.76
N LEU A 133 -5.68 -5.25 1.54
CA LEU A 133 -6.44 -5.72 0.40
C LEU A 133 -6.11 -7.20 0.27
N ASP A 134 -6.84 -8.01 1.01
CA ASP A 134 -7.11 -9.38 0.66
C ASP A 134 -7.49 -9.36 -0.83
N ALA A 135 -6.81 -10.17 -1.65
CA ALA A 135 -6.74 -10.05 -3.10
C ALA A 135 -8.07 -10.17 -3.89
N TYR A 136 -9.23 -10.04 -3.24
CA TYR A 136 -10.55 -10.28 -3.81
C TYR A 136 -11.29 -9.03 -4.30
N ASP A 137 -10.98 -7.83 -3.79
CA ASP A 137 -11.86 -6.67 -3.95
C ASP A 137 -11.51 -5.70 -5.10
N LEU A 138 -10.40 -5.93 -5.82
CA LEU A 138 -10.01 -5.08 -6.95
C LEU A 138 -10.60 -5.50 -8.31
N VAL A 139 -11.22 -6.67 -8.42
CA VAL A 139 -11.74 -7.19 -9.71
C VAL A 139 -13.21 -6.81 -9.94
N THR A 140 -13.97 -6.46 -8.91
CA THR A 140 -15.44 -6.33 -9.02
C THR A 140 -15.97 -4.91 -9.23
N ARG A 141 -15.14 -3.85 -9.19
CA ARG A 141 -15.65 -2.46 -9.31
C ARG A 141 -15.59 -1.82 -10.70
N HIS A 142 -15.04 -2.48 -11.72
CA HIS A 142 -14.88 -1.87 -13.05
C HIS A 142 -15.58 -2.52 -14.24
N HIS A 143 -16.54 -3.43 -14.03
CA HIS A 143 -17.46 -3.82 -15.11
C HIS A 143 -18.92 -3.65 -14.69
N GLY A 144 -19.46 -2.45 -14.95
CA GLY A 144 -20.90 -2.23 -15.02
C GLY A 144 -21.46 -2.79 -16.32
N ARG A 145 -22.30 -3.83 -16.23
CA ARG A 145 -23.57 -4.00 -16.96
C ARG A 145 -24.10 -5.42 -16.76
N HIS A 146 -25.36 -5.46 -16.34
CA HIS A 146 -26.35 -6.53 -16.42
C HIS A 146 -26.00 -7.66 -17.41
N LEU A 147 -25.87 -8.88 -16.91
CA LEU A 147 -26.12 -10.09 -17.70
C LEU A 147 -27.35 -10.76 -17.10
N ASP A 148 -28.51 -10.51 -17.71
CA ASP A 148 -29.64 -11.42 -17.61
C ASP A 148 -29.22 -12.75 -18.22
N LEU A 149 -29.33 -13.84 -17.46
CA LEU A 149 -29.53 -15.15 -18.06
C LEU A 149 -30.64 -15.88 -17.30
N PRO A 150 -31.61 -16.50 -18.02
CA PRO A 150 -32.76 -17.14 -17.41
C PRO A 150 -32.42 -18.58 -16.99
N ALA A 151 -33.01 -19.02 -15.88
CA ALA A 151 -33.23 -20.44 -15.63
C ALA A 151 -34.50 -20.58 -14.78
N GLY A 152 -35.60 -20.92 -15.45
CA GLY A 152 -36.76 -21.49 -14.78
C GLY A 152 -36.47 -22.93 -14.34
N GLY A 153 -37.31 -23.41 -13.44
CA GLY A 153 -37.69 -24.82 -13.44
C GLY A 153 -37.46 -25.62 -12.16
N GLU A 154 -38.44 -25.54 -11.25
CA GLU A 154 -39.10 -26.65 -10.53
C GLU A 154 -38.28 -27.59 -9.62
N GLY A 155 -38.66 -27.64 -8.33
CA GLY A 155 -38.18 -28.64 -7.38
C GLY A 155 -38.62 -28.41 -5.93
N SER A 156 -39.88 -28.72 -5.64
CA SER A 156 -40.54 -28.85 -4.32
C SER A 156 -39.63 -29.44 -3.21
N THR A 157 -39.64 -28.97 -1.95
CA THR A 157 -40.70 -29.25 -0.98
C THR A 157 -40.52 -28.46 0.34
N ALA A 158 -41.65 -27.97 0.84
CA ALA A 158 -42.12 -27.94 2.24
C ALA A 158 -41.32 -27.25 3.36
N GLY A 159 -42.03 -26.38 4.11
CA GLY A 159 -41.84 -26.30 5.57
C GLY A 159 -41.98 -24.91 6.19
N LEU A 160 -43.15 -24.66 6.79
CA LEU A 160 -43.54 -23.47 7.55
C LEU A 160 -42.60 -23.06 8.71
N GLY A 161 -42.62 -21.76 9.03
CA GLY A 161 -42.55 -21.22 10.39
C GLY A 161 -41.17 -20.65 10.79
N THR A 162 -41.02 -19.56 11.54
CA THR A 162 -41.96 -18.66 12.23
C THR A 162 -41.19 -17.37 12.54
N ARG A 163 -41.89 -16.23 12.54
CA ARG A 163 -41.40 -14.94 13.05
C ARG A 163 -40.91 -15.07 14.50
N VAL A 164 -39.76 -14.48 14.83
CA VAL A 164 -39.46 -14.08 16.21
C VAL A 164 -39.30 -12.56 16.26
N ARG A 165 -40.29 -11.92 16.87
CA ARG A 165 -40.26 -10.52 17.33
C ARG A 165 -39.27 -10.43 18.51
N GLY A 166 -38.52 -9.34 18.57
CA GLY A 166 -37.72 -9.00 19.75
C GLY A 166 -38.59 -8.57 20.94
N ARG A 167 -37.94 -8.54 22.13
CA ARG A 167 -38.06 -7.56 23.24
C ARG A 167 -37.24 -8.10 24.44
N VAL A 168 -36.08 -7.50 24.78
CA VAL A 168 -35.78 -6.48 25.85
C VAL A 168 -35.60 -7.05 27.26
N GLU A 169 -34.46 -6.65 27.87
CA GLU A 169 -34.07 -6.50 29.30
C GLU A 169 -34.20 -7.72 30.24
N PHE A 170 -33.25 -8.06 31.10
CA PHE A 170 -32.23 -7.29 31.85
C PHE A 170 -30.85 -7.96 31.81
#